data_AF-A0A5Q0JU05-F1
#
_entry.id   AF-A0A5Q0JU05-F1
#
_cell.length_a   1.000
_cell.length_b   1.000
_cell.length_c   1.000
_cell.angle_alpha   90.00
_cell.angle_beta   90.00
_cell.angle_gamma   90.00
#
_symmetry.space_group_name_H-M   'P 1'
#
loop_
_entity.id
_entity.type
_entity.pdbx_description
1 polymer ?
#
loop_
_entity_poly.entity_id
_entity_poly.type
_entity_poly.pdbx_seq_one_letter_code
_entity_poly.pdbx_strand_id
1 'polypeptide(L)'
;MNTNMAHSKKQEVLRLRIENSFQQLKRLKKQKNRESFNKELLELLPDIKKHINRRLTVALKKEYFPKNKYSVDDFVSQLFIEVYDNIDTVKEEKHLYLWLFKKTNELLEDVIVEEEFDDFFFKNIDTYSKLEWDAMEQEFSVDAGRDFVMMEEFDDVSYSHEGYTLNHVFVEDNKKALIDKIDKSLDDKTIANHLKTVLYNLPLSMQDVYELYAEQKFSLAEIAEIRNMAVEDVETLLKDARKALQVSLFNRYPAQ
;
A
#
# COMPACT_ATOMS: atom_id res chain seq x y z
N MET A 1 -23.27 35.01 20.44
CA MET A 1 -24.53 34.24 20.27
C MET A 1 -24.89 33.94 18.80
N ASN A 2 -24.47 34.72 17.80
CA ASN A 2 -24.85 34.50 16.39
C ASN A 2 -24.07 33.42 15.61
N THR A 3 -22.85 33.06 16.02
CA THR A 3 -22.02 32.05 15.33
C THR A 3 -22.52 30.61 15.56
N ASN A 4 -22.96 30.29 16.79
CA ASN A 4 -23.50 28.96 17.10
C ASN A 4 -24.85 28.67 16.43
N MET A 5 -25.71 29.69 16.28
CA MET A 5 -26.99 29.55 15.56
C MET A 5 -26.80 29.35 14.04
N ALA A 6 -25.82 30.04 13.45
CA ALA A 6 -25.49 29.87 12.02
C ALA A 6 -24.87 28.50 11.72
N HIS A 7 -24.05 27.97 12.64
CA HIS A 7 -23.45 26.64 12.52
C HIS A 7 -24.50 25.53 12.63
N SER A 8 -25.42 25.64 13.58
CA SER A 8 -26.53 24.70 13.78
C SER A 8 -27.45 24.62 12.54
N LYS A 9 -27.84 25.77 11.98
CA LYS A 9 -28.65 25.83 10.74
C LYS A 9 -27.97 25.22 9.53
N LYS A 10 -26.66 25.42 9.36
CA LYS A 10 -25.89 24.79 8.26
C LYS A 10 -25.86 23.26 8.40
N GLN A 11 -25.68 22.75 9.62
CA GLN A 11 -25.69 21.31 9.88
C GLN A 11 -27.06 20.68 9.65
N GLU A 12 -28.15 21.39 9.96
CA GLU A 12 -29.53 20.94 9.74
C GLU A 12 -29.90 20.84 8.25
N VAL A 13 -29.54 21.86 7.46
CA VAL A 13 -29.73 21.84 5.99
C VAL A 13 -28.89 20.75 5.32
N LEU A 14 -27.66 20.53 5.80
CA LEU A 14 -26.80 19.46 5.32
C LEU A 14 -27.44 18.09 5.61
N ARG A 15 -27.94 17.88 6.84
CA ARG A 15 -28.61 16.63 7.25
C ARG A 15 -29.84 16.31 6.41
N LEU A 16 -30.70 17.30 6.16
CA LEU A 16 -31.88 17.11 5.30
C LEU A 16 -31.51 16.75 3.85
N ARG A 17 -30.42 17.33 3.33
CA ARG A 17 -29.88 16.97 2.01
C ARG A 17 -29.36 15.53 1.99
N ILE A 18 -28.64 15.13 3.04
CA ILE A 18 -28.06 13.78 3.19
C ILE A 18 -29.16 12.72 3.26
N GLU A 19 -30.24 12.98 4.02
CA GLU A 19 -31.39 12.09 4.15
C GLU A 19 -32.05 11.82 2.79
N ASN A 20 -32.35 12.89 2.05
CA ASN A 20 -32.93 12.77 0.71
C ASN A 20 -32.00 12.03 -0.27
N SER A 21 -30.70 12.31 -0.20
CA SER A 21 -29.70 11.69 -1.10
C SER A 21 -29.49 10.21 -0.80
N PHE A 22 -29.66 9.77 0.45
CA PHE A 22 -29.51 8.37 0.84
C PHE A 22 -30.53 7.45 0.16
N GLN A 23 -31.80 7.85 0.12
CA GLN A 23 -32.85 7.09 -0.56
C GLN A 23 -32.59 7.03 -2.06
N GLN A 24 -32.09 8.14 -2.63
CA GLN A 24 -31.71 8.22 -4.02
C GLN A 24 -30.55 7.27 -4.36
N LEU A 25 -29.50 7.25 -3.54
CA LEU A 25 -28.35 6.35 -3.70
C LEU A 25 -28.75 4.87 -3.64
N LYS A 26 -29.59 4.47 -2.66
CA LYS A 26 -30.11 3.09 -2.59
C LYS A 26 -30.93 2.69 -3.81
N ARG A 27 -31.75 3.61 -4.33
CA ARG A 27 -32.52 3.38 -5.56
C ARG A 27 -31.60 3.21 -6.77
N LEU A 28 -30.59 4.07 -6.92
CA LEU A 28 -29.63 4.03 -8.01
C LEU A 28 -28.78 2.76 -8.01
N LYS A 29 -28.38 2.27 -6.82
CA LYS A 29 -27.70 0.97 -6.68
C LYS A 29 -28.59 -0.19 -7.14
N LYS A 30 -29.87 -0.23 -6.74
CA LYS A 30 -30.82 -1.26 -7.20
C LYS A 30 -31.00 -1.26 -8.72
N GLN A 31 -30.94 -0.07 -9.33
CA GLN A 31 -31.01 0.11 -10.78
C GLN A 31 -29.69 -0.20 -11.49
N LYS A 32 -28.63 -0.54 -10.74
CA LYS A 32 -27.26 -0.73 -11.23
C LYS A 32 -26.73 0.47 -12.03
N ASN A 33 -27.24 1.66 -11.75
CA ASN A 33 -26.86 2.89 -12.43
C ASN A 33 -25.70 3.56 -11.68
N ARG A 34 -24.48 3.03 -11.91
CA ARG A 34 -23.24 3.50 -11.27
C ARG A 34 -22.93 4.96 -11.58
N GLU A 35 -23.14 5.42 -12.81
CA GLU A 35 -22.83 6.79 -13.21
C GLU A 35 -23.67 7.81 -12.44
N SER A 36 -24.98 7.58 -12.37
CA SER A 36 -25.88 8.45 -11.60
C SER A 36 -25.63 8.34 -10.10
N PHE A 37 -25.27 7.15 -9.59
CA PHE A 37 -24.89 6.96 -8.20
C PHE A 37 -23.66 7.79 -7.84
N ASN A 38 -22.60 7.73 -8.65
CA ASN A 38 -21.36 8.46 -8.42
C ASN A 38 -21.60 9.97 -8.47
N LYS A 39 -22.45 10.44 -9.38
CA LYS A 39 -22.83 11.86 -9.46
C LYS A 39 -23.57 12.33 -8.20
N GLU A 40 -24.56 11.56 -7.74
CA GLU A 40 -25.30 11.85 -6.52
C GLU A 40 -24.37 11.87 -5.30
N LEU A 41 -23.46 10.90 -5.21
CA LEU A 41 -22.50 10.83 -4.14
C LEU A 41 -21.55 12.03 -4.18
N LEU A 42 -21.03 12.41 -5.35
CA LEU A 42 -20.12 13.55 -5.52
C LEU A 42 -20.68 14.87 -4.95
N GLU A 43 -21.99 15.09 -5.07
CA GLU A 43 -22.66 16.28 -4.52
C GLU A 43 -22.64 16.33 -2.97
N LEU A 44 -22.45 15.19 -2.30
CA LEU A 44 -22.35 15.06 -0.84
C LEU A 44 -20.93 15.21 -0.30
N LEU A 45 -19.92 15.22 -1.17
CA LEU A 45 -18.51 15.09 -0.78
C LEU A 45 -17.65 16.37 -0.69
N PRO A 46 -18.11 17.62 -0.88
CA PRO A 46 -17.23 18.78 -0.73
C PRO A 46 -16.43 18.82 0.58
N ASP A 47 -17.10 18.50 1.70
CA ASP A 47 -16.47 18.48 3.03
C ASP A 47 -15.55 17.27 3.22
N ILE A 48 -15.86 16.14 2.60
CA ILE A 48 -15.04 14.92 2.62
C ILE A 48 -13.77 15.12 1.79
N LYS A 49 -13.88 15.68 0.57
CA LYS A 49 -12.72 16.07 -0.25
C LYS A 49 -11.80 17.02 0.51
N LYS A 50 -12.37 18.01 1.21
CA LYS A 50 -11.60 18.94 2.04
C LYS A 50 -10.89 18.23 3.19
N HIS A 51 -11.53 17.25 3.82
CA HIS A 51 -10.94 16.45 4.90
C HIS A 51 -9.79 15.56 4.41
N ILE A 52 -9.98 14.84 3.29
CA ILE A 52 -8.95 14.04 2.61
C ILE A 52 -7.73 14.92 2.31
N ASN A 53 -7.95 16.07 1.64
CA ASN A 53 -6.87 16.99 1.29
C ASN A 53 -6.07 17.47 2.51
N ARG A 54 -6.76 17.78 3.62
CA ARG A 54 -6.09 18.19 4.86
C ARG A 54 -5.23 17.06 5.44
N ARG A 55 -5.73 15.83 5.47
CA ARG A 55 -5.00 14.66 5.98
C ARG A 55 -3.77 14.35 5.13
N LEU A 56 -3.92 14.33 3.80
CA LEU A 56 -2.79 14.14 2.89
C LEU A 56 -1.74 15.24 3.01
N THR A 57 -2.15 16.50 3.09
CA THR A 57 -1.21 17.61 3.31
C THR A 57 -0.41 17.46 4.60
N VAL A 58 -1.04 16.99 5.68
CA VAL A 58 -0.34 16.76 6.96
C VAL A 58 0.66 15.62 6.81
N ALA A 59 0.27 14.52 6.20
CA ALA A 59 1.13 13.35 6.08
C ALA A 59 2.30 13.58 5.09
N LEU A 60 2.07 14.29 3.98
CA LEU A 60 3.13 14.78 3.08
C LEU A 60 4.14 15.68 3.81
N LYS A 61 3.69 16.52 4.73
CA LYS A 61 4.58 17.38 5.54
C LYS A 61 5.39 16.61 6.59
N LYS A 62 4.91 15.45 7.01
CA LYS A 62 5.63 14.56 7.91
C LYS A 62 6.65 13.67 7.20
N GLU A 63 6.77 13.80 5.86
CA GLU A 63 7.64 12.98 5.01
C GLU A 63 7.29 11.49 4.98
N TYR A 64 6.10 11.10 5.47
CA TYR A 64 5.61 9.72 5.41
C TYR A 64 5.06 9.34 4.03
N PHE A 65 4.88 10.30 3.12
CA PHE A 65 4.40 10.03 1.77
C PHE A 65 5.40 10.49 0.71
N PRO A 66 5.71 9.65 -0.29
CA PRO A 66 6.38 10.09 -1.50
C PRO A 66 5.55 11.16 -2.19
N LYS A 67 6.20 12.25 -2.62
CA LYS A 67 5.52 13.35 -3.32
C LYS A 67 4.84 12.81 -4.57
N ASN A 68 3.58 13.20 -4.78
CA ASN A 68 2.74 12.84 -5.93
C ASN A 68 2.30 11.37 -6.04
N LYS A 69 2.58 10.50 -5.05
CA LYS A 69 2.12 9.10 -5.08
C LYS A 69 0.60 8.98 -4.91
N TYR A 70 0.00 9.86 -4.10
CA TYR A 70 -1.44 9.85 -3.84
C TYR A 70 -2.07 11.21 -4.13
N SER A 71 -3.22 11.17 -4.80
CA SER A 71 -4.06 12.33 -5.04
C SER A 71 -5.35 12.27 -4.23
N VAL A 72 -5.97 13.43 -4.02
CA VAL A 72 -7.30 13.50 -3.39
C VAL A 72 -8.33 12.70 -4.18
N ASP A 73 -8.18 12.65 -5.51
CA ASP A 73 -9.15 11.97 -6.38
C ASP A 73 -9.00 10.44 -6.34
N ASP A 74 -7.83 9.89 -5.95
CA ASP A 74 -7.65 8.45 -5.74
C ASP A 74 -8.49 7.96 -4.55
N PHE A 75 -8.38 8.63 -3.40
CA PHE A 75 -9.19 8.32 -2.22
C PHE A 75 -10.68 8.56 -2.46
N VAL A 76 -11.04 9.57 -3.26
CA VAL A 76 -12.44 9.80 -3.64
C VAL A 76 -12.96 8.65 -4.50
N SER A 77 -12.16 8.17 -5.46
CA SER A 77 -12.52 7.05 -6.33
C SER A 77 -12.68 5.75 -5.54
N GLN A 78 -11.75 5.47 -4.62
CA GLN A 78 -11.84 4.30 -3.74
C GLN A 78 -13.03 4.38 -2.78
N LEU A 79 -13.32 5.56 -2.24
CA LEU A 79 -14.52 5.80 -1.46
C LEU A 79 -15.79 5.53 -2.28
N PHE A 80 -15.82 5.83 -3.59
CA PHE A 80 -17.01 5.55 -4.41
C PHE A 80 -17.26 4.06 -4.53
N ILE A 81 -16.20 3.27 -4.72
CA ILE A 81 -16.28 1.80 -4.80
C ILE A 81 -16.79 1.26 -3.46
N GLU A 82 -16.14 1.65 -2.36
CA GLU A 82 -16.49 1.19 -1.01
C GLU A 82 -17.93 1.54 -0.63
N VAL A 83 -18.37 2.75 -0.98
CA VAL A 83 -19.74 3.21 -0.74
C VAL A 83 -20.72 2.44 -1.61
N TYR A 84 -20.46 2.28 -2.90
CA TYR A 84 -21.34 1.54 -3.80
C TYR A 84 -21.55 0.10 -3.30
N ASP A 85 -20.48 -0.59 -2.89
CA ASP A 85 -20.55 -1.98 -2.46
C ASP A 85 -21.23 -2.11 -1.09
N ASN A 86 -20.98 -1.18 -0.16
CA ASN A 86 -21.39 -1.33 1.23
C ASN A 86 -22.56 -0.43 1.69
N ILE A 87 -23.14 0.44 0.85
CA ILE A 87 -24.22 1.37 1.27
C ILE A 87 -25.45 0.68 1.88
N ASP A 88 -25.71 -0.58 1.55
CA ASP A 88 -26.83 -1.34 2.13
C ASP A 88 -26.63 -1.68 3.62
N THR A 89 -25.38 -1.65 4.10
CA THR A 89 -25.05 -1.83 5.53
C THR A 89 -25.54 -0.65 6.38
N VAL A 90 -25.73 0.52 5.78
CA VAL A 90 -26.27 1.70 6.44
C VAL A 90 -27.77 1.50 6.64
N LYS A 91 -28.18 1.34 7.90
CA LYS A 91 -29.58 1.08 8.28
C LYS A 91 -30.43 2.35 8.32
N GLU A 92 -29.85 3.48 8.71
CA GLU A 92 -30.58 4.74 8.90
C GLU A 92 -29.90 5.89 8.15
N GLU A 93 -30.72 6.74 7.55
CA GLU A 93 -30.28 7.83 6.67
C GLU A 93 -29.37 8.83 7.38
N LYS A 94 -29.73 9.15 8.64
CA LYS A 94 -28.96 10.06 9.51
C LYS A 94 -27.53 9.57 9.78
N HIS A 95 -27.25 8.30 9.57
CA HIS A 95 -25.92 7.71 9.76
C HIS A 95 -25.08 7.73 8.48
N LEU A 96 -25.65 8.01 7.30
CA LEU A 96 -24.91 7.99 6.03
C LEU A 96 -23.68 8.89 6.10
N TYR A 97 -23.83 10.13 6.53
CA TYR A 97 -22.71 11.07 6.54
C TYR A 97 -21.62 10.70 7.54
N LEU A 98 -21.99 10.25 8.74
CA LEU A 98 -21.03 9.74 9.71
C LEU A 98 -20.31 8.50 9.16
N TRP A 99 -21.04 7.63 8.49
CA TRP A 99 -20.50 6.43 7.88
C TRP A 99 -19.55 6.73 6.72
N LEU A 100 -19.87 7.72 5.87
CA LEU A 100 -18.96 8.20 4.81
C LEU A 100 -17.64 8.73 5.38
N PHE A 101 -17.71 9.52 6.47
CA PHE A 101 -16.50 10.01 7.15
C PHE A 101 -15.72 8.86 7.79
N LYS A 102 -16.40 7.89 8.40
CA LYS A 102 -15.77 6.70 8.97
C LYS A 102 -15.01 5.92 7.88
N LYS A 103 -15.66 5.61 6.75
CA LYS A 103 -15.04 4.94 5.61
C LYS A 103 -13.88 5.73 5.02
N THR A 104 -14.03 7.05 4.91
CA THR A 104 -12.93 7.92 4.47
C THR A 104 -11.73 7.83 5.41
N ASN A 105 -11.97 7.82 6.73
CA ASN A 105 -10.89 7.71 7.71
C ASN A 105 -10.23 6.34 7.69
N GLU A 106 -10.99 5.25 7.58
CA GLU A 106 -10.45 3.89 7.42
C GLU A 106 -9.49 3.85 6.23
N LEU A 107 -9.94 4.27 5.04
CA LEU A 107 -9.10 4.33 3.83
C LEU A 107 -7.83 5.18 4.01
N LEU A 108 -7.93 6.31 4.70
CA LEU A 108 -6.78 7.17 4.94
C LEU A 108 -5.83 6.59 5.99
N GLU A 109 -6.35 5.94 7.03
CA GLU A 109 -5.55 5.36 8.10
C GLU A 109 -4.81 4.13 7.59
N ASP A 110 -5.46 3.26 6.83
CA ASP A 110 -4.82 2.07 6.24
C ASP A 110 -3.61 2.48 5.41
N VAL A 111 -3.79 3.42 4.47
CA VAL A 111 -2.71 3.92 3.61
C VAL A 111 -1.63 4.67 4.40
N ILE A 112 -2.00 5.46 5.43
CA ILE A 112 -1.01 6.17 6.24
C ILE A 112 -0.18 5.20 7.07
N VAL A 113 -0.81 4.20 7.69
CA VAL A 113 -0.14 3.21 8.54
C VAL A 113 0.81 2.37 7.70
N GLU A 114 0.37 1.95 6.53
CA GLU A 114 1.19 1.24 5.55
C GLU A 114 2.42 2.07 5.16
N GLU A 115 2.24 3.33 4.75
CA GLU A 115 3.38 4.16 4.35
C GLU A 115 4.29 4.57 5.53
N GLU A 116 3.74 4.74 6.74
CA GLU A 116 4.53 4.96 7.95
C GLU A 116 5.38 3.72 8.30
N PHE A 117 4.82 2.52 8.13
CA PHE A 117 5.54 1.25 8.30
C PHE A 117 6.63 1.11 7.25
N ASP A 118 6.30 1.33 5.97
CA ASP A 118 7.21 1.27 4.83
C ASP A 118 8.41 2.21 5.01
N ASP A 119 8.16 3.46 5.41
CA ASP A 119 9.20 4.45 5.69
C ASP A 119 10.07 4.04 6.88
N PHE A 120 9.46 3.55 7.95
CA PHE A 120 10.17 3.06 9.12
C PHE A 120 11.05 1.84 8.78
N PHE A 121 10.50 0.84 8.11
CA PHE A 121 11.23 -0.37 7.72
C PHE A 121 12.39 -0.01 6.80
N PHE A 122 12.12 0.75 5.74
CA PHE A 122 13.15 1.11 4.77
C PHE A 122 14.29 1.94 5.38
N LYS A 123 13.98 2.90 6.27
CA LYS A 123 14.99 3.74 6.93
C LYS A 123 15.84 3.01 7.95
N ASN A 124 15.34 1.92 8.53
CA ASN A 124 16.01 1.23 9.63
C ASN A 124 16.51 -0.17 9.25
N ILE A 125 16.27 -0.63 8.02
CA ILE A 125 16.68 -1.95 7.53
C ILE A 125 18.17 -2.25 7.78
N ASP A 126 19.00 -1.21 7.83
CA ASP A 126 20.42 -1.33 8.05
C ASP A 126 20.83 -1.51 9.53
N THR A 127 19.90 -1.28 10.46
CA THR A 127 20.14 -1.29 11.91
C THR A 127 19.55 -2.52 12.62
N TYR A 128 18.79 -3.36 11.91
CA TYR A 128 18.09 -4.50 12.49
C TYR A 128 19.07 -5.55 13.00
N SER A 129 18.90 -5.93 14.25
CA SER A 129 19.61 -7.03 14.88
C SER A 129 19.13 -8.38 14.34
N LYS A 130 19.95 -9.42 14.54
CA LYS A 130 19.57 -10.79 14.18
C LYS A 130 18.26 -11.23 14.82
N LEU A 131 18.01 -10.86 16.09
CA LEU A 131 16.77 -11.24 16.78
C LEU A 131 15.54 -10.58 16.17
N GLU A 132 15.65 -9.34 15.70
CA GLU A 132 14.55 -8.64 15.00
C GLU A 132 14.28 -9.30 13.64
N TRP A 133 15.34 -9.66 12.90
CA TRP A 133 15.18 -10.44 11.67
C TRP A 133 14.54 -11.80 11.90
N ASP A 134 14.98 -12.54 12.90
CA ASP A 134 14.42 -13.85 13.26
C ASP A 134 12.98 -13.73 13.77
N ALA A 135 12.57 -12.58 14.31
CA ALA A 135 11.17 -12.30 14.69
C ALA A 135 10.29 -12.00 13.48
N MET A 136 10.78 -11.21 12.51
CA MET A 136 10.06 -10.96 11.25
C MET A 136 9.82 -12.23 10.45
N GLU A 137 10.79 -13.15 10.43
CA GLU A 137 10.61 -14.44 9.75
C GLU A 137 9.51 -15.32 10.36
N GLN A 138 9.12 -15.11 11.62
CA GLN A 138 8.06 -15.90 12.27
C GLN A 138 6.67 -15.58 11.72
N GLU A 139 6.50 -14.48 11.00
CA GLU A 139 5.25 -14.15 10.30
C GLU A 139 5.05 -15.01 9.04
N PHE A 140 6.12 -15.66 8.58
CA PHE A 140 6.11 -16.64 7.51
C PHE A 140 5.98 -18.05 8.08
N SER A 141 5.13 -18.85 7.46
CA SER A 141 5.07 -20.30 7.62
C SER A 141 6.04 -20.98 6.64
N VAL A 142 6.30 -22.27 6.89
CA VAL A 142 7.16 -23.11 6.06
C VAL A 142 6.28 -24.17 5.42
N ASP A 143 6.20 -24.17 4.09
CA ASP A 143 5.42 -25.18 3.37
C ASP A 143 6.11 -26.56 3.34
N ALA A 144 5.48 -27.55 2.71
CA ALA A 144 6.05 -28.90 2.60
C ALA A 144 7.37 -28.94 1.78
N GLY A 145 7.61 -27.96 0.90
CA GLY A 145 8.85 -27.74 0.16
C GLY A 145 9.92 -27.02 0.98
N ARG A 146 9.57 -26.54 2.17
CA ARG A 146 10.30 -25.67 3.10
C ARG A 146 10.36 -24.19 2.70
N ASP A 147 9.62 -23.76 1.68
CA ASP A 147 9.60 -22.36 1.23
C ASP A 147 8.79 -21.49 2.20
N PHE A 148 9.21 -20.24 2.37
CA PHE A 148 8.47 -19.29 3.20
C PHE A 148 7.17 -18.88 2.50
N VAL A 149 6.04 -19.06 3.18
CA VAL A 149 4.70 -18.68 2.72
C VAL A 149 4.06 -17.86 3.84
N MET A 150 3.53 -16.68 3.53
CA MET A 150 2.83 -15.88 4.53
C MET A 150 1.65 -16.65 5.10
N MET A 151 1.41 -16.54 6.41
CA MET A 151 0.24 -17.20 7.01
C MET A 151 -1.08 -16.73 6.39
N GLU A 152 -1.14 -15.49 5.92
CA GLU A 152 -2.30 -14.89 5.26
C GLU A 152 -2.47 -15.37 3.81
N GLU A 153 -1.39 -15.75 3.14
CA GLU A 153 -1.38 -16.28 1.76
C GLU A 153 -1.46 -17.81 1.71
N PHE A 154 -1.52 -18.48 2.87
CA PHE A 154 -1.50 -19.95 2.96
C PHE A 154 -2.67 -20.62 2.24
N ASP A 155 -3.78 -19.89 2.05
CA ASP A 155 -4.98 -20.33 1.34
C ASP A 155 -5.04 -19.88 -0.15
N ASP A 156 -4.09 -19.05 -0.62
CA ASP A 156 -4.06 -18.56 -2.01
C ASP A 156 -3.14 -19.42 -2.89
N VAL A 157 -3.76 -20.22 -3.76
CA VAL A 157 -3.10 -21.25 -4.59
C VAL A 157 -2.38 -20.67 -5.81
N SER A 158 -2.42 -19.35 -6.03
CA SER A 158 -1.95 -18.71 -7.27
C SER A 158 -0.47 -18.31 -7.28
N TYR A 159 0.19 -18.29 -6.12
CA TYR A 159 1.58 -17.83 -5.98
C TYR A 159 2.60 -18.98 -6.05
N SER A 160 2.93 -19.44 -7.27
CA SER A 160 4.16 -20.23 -7.50
C SER A 160 5.27 -19.29 -7.98
N HIS A 161 6.24 -18.98 -7.14
CA HIS A 161 7.37 -18.12 -7.54
C HIS A 161 8.60 -18.96 -7.88
N GLU A 162 9.25 -18.63 -9.01
CA GLU A 162 10.66 -18.97 -9.21
C GLU A 162 11.49 -18.08 -8.26
N GLY A 163 12.12 -18.68 -7.26
CA GLY A 163 12.66 -17.96 -6.09
C GLY A 163 13.61 -16.79 -6.39
N TYR A 164 13.61 -15.81 -5.49
CA TYR A 164 14.54 -14.67 -5.51
C TYR A 164 16.00 -15.14 -5.43
N THR A 165 16.81 -14.76 -6.43
CA THR A 165 18.24 -15.12 -6.48
C THR A 165 19.13 -13.90 -6.32
N LEU A 166 20.39 -14.13 -5.91
CA LEU A 166 21.39 -13.05 -5.81
C LEU A 166 21.59 -12.31 -7.14
N ASN A 167 21.41 -12.97 -8.28
CA ASN A 167 21.57 -12.34 -9.60
C ASN A 167 20.54 -11.23 -9.87
N HIS A 168 19.37 -11.28 -9.23
CA HIS A 168 18.36 -10.22 -9.34
C HIS A 168 18.70 -9.00 -8.47
N VAL A 169 19.50 -9.22 -7.42
CA VAL A 169 19.89 -8.23 -6.40
C VAL A 169 21.22 -7.57 -6.72
N PHE A 170 22.20 -8.34 -7.21
CA PHE A 170 23.58 -7.91 -7.47
C PHE A 170 23.86 -7.85 -8.97
N VAL A 171 23.66 -6.67 -9.57
CA VAL A 171 23.88 -6.44 -11.01
C VAL A 171 25.28 -5.88 -11.31
N GLU A 172 26.03 -5.43 -10.29
CA GLU A 172 27.38 -4.85 -10.45
C GLU A 172 28.52 -5.82 -10.04
N ASP A 173 29.56 -5.89 -10.87
CA ASP A 173 30.77 -6.73 -10.68
C ASP A 173 31.61 -6.38 -9.43
N ASN A 174 31.39 -5.20 -8.83
CA ASN A 174 32.20 -4.68 -7.72
C ASN A 174 31.99 -5.40 -6.38
N LYS A 175 31.06 -6.35 -6.30
CA LYS A 175 30.73 -7.12 -5.07
C LYS A 175 30.99 -8.63 -5.19
N LYS A 176 31.66 -9.08 -6.28
CA LYS A 176 31.88 -10.50 -6.61
C LYS A 176 32.51 -11.33 -5.48
N ALA A 177 33.51 -10.80 -4.78
CA ALA A 177 34.17 -11.49 -3.66
C ALA A 177 33.27 -11.71 -2.44
N LEU A 178 32.17 -10.95 -2.33
CA LEU A 178 31.19 -11.07 -1.25
C LEU A 178 30.02 -11.98 -1.66
N ILE A 179 29.59 -11.92 -2.93
CA ILE A 179 28.66 -12.88 -3.54
C ILE A 179 29.22 -14.29 -3.39
N ASP A 180 30.48 -14.49 -3.78
CA ASP A 180 31.21 -15.77 -3.65
C ASP A 180 31.32 -16.28 -2.21
N LYS A 181 31.11 -15.42 -1.21
CA LYS A 181 31.13 -15.80 0.22
C LYS A 181 29.74 -16.14 0.71
N ILE A 182 28.74 -15.31 0.37
CA ILE A 182 27.33 -15.59 0.67
C ILE A 182 26.96 -16.97 0.08
N ASP A 183 27.28 -17.21 -1.19
CA ASP A 183 27.08 -18.49 -1.90
C ASP A 183 27.81 -19.68 -1.26
N LYS A 184 28.91 -19.45 -0.56
CA LYS A 184 29.65 -20.52 0.16
C LYS A 184 29.11 -20.79 1.56
N SER A 185 28.45 -19.80 2.16
CA SER A 185 28.02 -19.85 3.57
C SER A 185 26.54 -20.15 3.77
N LEU A 186 25.71 -19.79 2.79
CA LEU A 186 24.26 -19.95 2.84
C LEU A 186 23.83 -20.80 1.66
N ASP A 187 22.87 -21.69 1.90
CA ASP A 187 22.19 -22.37 0.81
C ASP A 187 21.24 -21.41 0.09
N ASP A 188 21.00 -21.67 -1.20
CA ASP A 188 20.15 -20.85 -2.08
C ASP A 188 18.77 -20.57 -1.49
N LYS A 189 18.25 -21.51 -0.70
CA LYS A 189 16.92 -21.41 -0.09
C LYS A 189 16.91 -20.46 1.10
N THR A 190 17.94 -20.49 1.95
CA THR A 190 18.12 -19.48 3.02
C THR A 190 18.22 -18.08 2.42
N ILE A 191 18.93 -17.92 1.30
CA ILE A 191 19.03 -16.65 0.58
C ILE A 191 17.66 -16.24 0.04
N ALA A 192 16.96 -17.13 -0.67
CA ALA A 192 15.67 -16.84 -1.26
C ALA A 192 14.61 -16.46 -0.21
N ASN A 193 14.58 -17.18 0.92
CA ASN A 193 13.69 -16.89 2.04
C ASN A 193 13.98 -15.52 2.66
N HIS A 194 15.26 -15.21 2.90
CA HIS A 194 15.64 -13.88 3.40
C HIS A 194 15.22 -12.76 2.45
N LEU A 195 15.49 -12.93 1.15
CA LEU A 195 15.10 -11.96 0.13
C LEU A 195 13.58 -11.79 0.06
N LYS A 196 12.81 -12.87 0.17
CA LYS A 196 11.34 -12.83 0.21
C LYS A 196 10.84 -12.05 1.43
N THR A 197 11.35 -12.36 2.62
CA THR A 197 10.98 -11.66 3.85
C THR A 197 11.28 -10.16 3.76
N VAL A 198 12.46 -9.80 3.26
CA VAL A 198 12.84 -8.40 3.14
C VAL A 198 11.99 -7.70 2.10
N LEU A 199 11.81 -8.30 0.92
CA LEU A 199 11.01 -7.73 -0.16
C LEU A 199 9.57 -7.46 0.30
N TYR A 200 8.92 -8.43 0.94
CA TYR A 200 7.55 -8.29 1.45
C TYR A 200 7.37 -7.12 2.44
N ASN A 201 8.44 -6.74 3.13
CA ASN A 201 8.42 -5.64 4.09
C ASN A 201 8.87 -4.30 3.48
N LEU A 202 9.35 -4.27 2.24
CA LEU A 202 9.70 -3.02 1.55
C LEU A 202 8.44 -2.23 1.19
N PRO A 203 8.57 -0.92 0.86
CA PRO A 203 7.44 -0.18 0.38
C PRO A 203 6.78 -0.82 -0.85
N LEU A 204 5.44 -0.90 -0.91
CA LEU A 204 4.72 -1.58 -2.01
C LEU A 204 5.20 -1.16 -3.40
N SER A 205 5.49 0.12 -3.60
CA SER A 205 6.01 0.64 -4.86
C SER A 205 7.37 0.05 -5.27
N MET A 206 8.20 -0.30 -4.30
CA MET A 206 9.48 -0.99 -4.52
C MET A 206 9.26 -2.49 -4.75
N GLN A 207 8.35 -3.12 -4.00
CA GLN A 207 7.98 -4.52 -4.19
C GLN A 207 7.51 -4.77 -5.62
N ASP A 208 6.48 -4.04 -6.04
CA ASP A 208 5.84 -4.17 -7.35
C ASP A 208 6.85 -3.99 -8.50
N VAL A 209 7.70 -2.95 -8.41
CA VAL A 209 8.72 -2.68 -9.44
C VAL A 209 9.76 -3.80 -9.48
N TYR A 210 10.17 -4.31 -8.32
CA TYR A 210 11.12 -5.39 -8.24
C TYR A 210 10.55 -6.71 -8.78
N GLU A 211 9.32 -7.08 -8.44
CA GLU A 211 8.64 -8.29 -8.94
C GLU A 211 8.41 -8.25 -10.45
N LEU A 212 7.87 -7.15 -10.97
CA LEU A 212 7.67 -6.96 -12.42
C LEU A 212 8.98 -7.09 -13.20
N TYR A 213 10.09 -6.63 -12.61
CA TYR A 213 11.41 -6.75 -13.22
C TYR A 213 12.01 -8.16 -13.06
N ALA A 214 12.07 -8.67 -11.83
CA ALA A 214 12.83 -9.85 -11.46
C ALA A 214 12.09 -11.15 -11.79
N GLU A 215 10.77 -11.17 -11.70
CA GLU A 215 9.95 -12.34 -11.96
C GLU A 215 9.30 -12.30 -13.33
N GLN A 216 8.60 -11.21 -13.63
CA GLN A 216 7.84 -11.06 -14.88
C GLN A 216 8.72 -10.65 -16.07
N LYS A 217 9.99 -10.32 -15.81
CA LYS A 217 11.02 -9.97 -16.81
C LYS A 217 10.64 -8.77 -17.70
N PHE A 218 9.81 -7.87 -17.20
CA PHE A 218 9.50 -6.63 -17.91
C PHE A 218 10.70 -5.66 -17.88
N SER A 219 10.86 -4.93 -18.98
CA SER A 219 11.81 -3.82 -19.06
C SER A 219 11.34 -2.60 -18.24
N LEU A 220 12.26 -1.69 -17.89
CA LEU A 220 11.91 -0.48 -17.14
C LEU A 220 10.86 0.39 -17.84
N ALA A 221 10.86 0.40 -19.17
CA ALA A 221 9.87 1.11 -19.97
C ALA A 221 8.48 0.45 -19.91
N GLU A 222 8.41 -0.88 -19.99
CA GLU A 222 7.15 -1.62 -19.83
C GLU A 222 6.60 -1.47 -18.41
N ILE A 223 7.46 -1.50 -17.39
CA ILE A 223 7.06 -1.26 -16.00
C ILE A 223 6.54 0.17 -15.84
N ALA A 224 7.21 1.16 -16.43
CA ALA A 224 6.77 2.56 -16.41
C ALA A 224 5.38 2.73 -17.05
N GLU A 225 5.10 2.01 -18.14
CA GLU A 225 3.79 1.98 -18.78
C GLU A 225 2.73 1.30 -17.90
N ILE A 226 3.02 0.12 -17.36
CA ILE A 226 2.12 -0.62 -16.44
C ILE A 226 1.77 0.22 -15.21
N ARG A 227 2.77 0.92 -14.65
CA ARG A 227 2.67 1.69 -13.41
C ARG A 227 2.27 3.15 -13.63
N ASN A 228 2.13 3.59 -14.89
CA ASN A 228 1.84 4.97 -15.27
C ASN A 228 2.74 5.99 -14.54
N MET A 229 4.05 5.76 -14.59
CA MET A 229 5.07 6.62 -13.94
C MET A 229 6.27 6.86 -14.87
N ALA A 230 7.15 7.81 -14.53
CA ALA A 230 8.33 8.08 -15.32
C ALA A 230 9.35 6.92 -15.23
N VAL A 231 10.08 6.66 -16.32
CA VAL A 231 11.09 5.58 -16.35
C VAL A 231 12.18 5.81 -15.31
N GLU A 232 12.53 7.08 -15.06
CA GLU A 232 13.51 7.48 -14.06
C GLU A 232 13.05 7.15 -12.62
N ASP A 233 11.74 7.24 -12.35
CA ASP A 233 11.15 6.88 -11.05
C ASP A 233 11.16 5.36 -10.86
N VAL A 234 10.86 4.59 -11.91
CA VAL A 234 10.99 3.12 -11.91
C VAL A 234 12.43 2.70 -11.66
N GLU A 235 13.39 3.34 -12.32
CA GLU A 235 14.82 3.05 -12.14
C GLU A 235 15.25 3.30 -10.69
N THR A 236 14.78 4.41 -10.10
CA THR A 236 15.07 4.76 -8.71
C THR A 236 14.47 3.74 -7.74
N LEU A 237 13.20 3.38 -7.91
CA LEU A 237 12.52 2.37 -7.08
C LEU A 237 13.22 1.01 -7.16
N LEU A 238 13.59 0.55 -8.36
CA LEU A 238 14.30 -0.71 -8.54
C LEU A 238 15.68 -0.69 -7.88
N LYS A 239 16.40 0.44 -8.00
CA LYS A 239 17.72 0.61 -7.38
C LYS A 239 17.63 0.60 -5.86
N ASP A 240 16.64 1.28 -5.29
CA ASP A 240 16.43 1.34 -3.84
C ASP A 240 16.00 -0.02 -3.29
N ALA A 241 15.11 -0.73 -3.98
CA ALA A 241 14.73 -2.11 -3.64
C ALA A 241 15.96 -3.03 -3.58
N ARG A 242 16.78 -3.02 -4.65
CA ARG A 242 18.03 -3.81 -4.68
C ARG A 242 18.97 -3.41 -3.56
N LYS A 243 19.15 -2.12 -3.31
CA LYS A 243 20.03 -1.63 -2.25
C LYS A 243 19.57 -2.13 -0.87
N ALA A 244 18.28 -2.09 -0.59
CA ALA A 244 17.72 -2.59 0.66
C ALA A 244 17.97 -4.09 0.83
N LEU A 245 17.70 -4.89 -0.21
CA LEU A 245 17.98 -6.35 -0.22
C LEU A 245 19.47 -6.67 -0.05
N GLN A 246 20.37 -5.86 -0.64
CA GLN A 246 21.81 -6.01 -0.45
C GLN A 246 22.21 -5.73 1.00
N VAL A 247 21.73 -4.62 1.56
CA VAL A 247 22.05 -4.18 2.92
C VAL A 247 21.53 -5.17 3.96
N SER A 248 20.31 -5.68 3.79
CA SER A 248 19.72 -6.66 4.70
C SER A 248 20.53 -7.96 4.73
N LEU A 249 20.95 -8.47 3.56
CA LEU A 249 21.81 -9.63 3.44
C LEU A 249 23.14 -9.41 4.17
N PHE A 250 23.74 -8.23 4.00
CA PHE A 250 25.04 -7.91 4.63
C PHE A 250 24.95 -7.80 6.14
N ASN A 251 23.89 -7.21 6.67
CA ASN A 251 23.75 -6.99 8.10
C ASN A 251 23.33 -8.26 8.83
N ARG A 252 22.51 -9.09 8.20
CA ARG A 252 22.09 -10.35 8.79
C ARG A 252 23.19 -11.40 8.75
N TYR A 253 23.98 -11.42 7.68
CA TYR A 253 25.07 -12.38 7.47
C TYR A 253 26.41 -11.66 7.30
N PRO A 254 26.90 -10.95 8.33
CA PRO A 254 28.16 -10.23 8.24
C PRO A 254 29.31 -11.21 8.00
N ALA A 255 30.24 -10.84 7.12
CA ALA A 255 31.45 -11.63 6.91
C ALA A 255 32.25 -11.71 8.22
N GLN A 256 32.41 -12.91 8.77
CA GLN A 256 33.39 -13.20 9.82
C GLN A 256 34.81 -13.22 9.25
#